data_AF-A0A9E3UGM3-F1
#
_entry.id   AF-A0A9E3UGM3-F1
#
_cell.length_a   1.000
_cell.length_b   1.000
_cell.length_c   1.000
_cell.angle_alpha   90.00
_cell.angle_beta   90.00
_cell.angle_gamma   90.00
#
_symmetry.space_group_name_H-M   'P 1'
#
loop_
_entity.id
_entity.type
_entity.pdbx_description
1 polymer ?
#
loop_
_entity_poly.entity_id
_entity_poly.type
_entity_poly.pdbx_seq_one_letter_code
_entity_poly.pdbx_strand_id
1 'polypeptide(L)'
;MDEQKAPATRLAELPEETLDFLAQLQPGDIVLMREGIGLLRAVSTLGRFARWVAITVLGLVAGSVLFWESVTKILTWTKVIK
;
A
#
# COMPACT_ATOMS: atom_id res chain seq x y z
N MET A 1 20.16 8.45 -33.67
CA MET A 1 19.82 9.89 -33.56
C MET A 1 18.37 10.00 -34.01
N ASP A 2 17.43 9.44 -33.24
CA ASP A 2 16.08 9.13 -33.75
C ASP A 2 15.01 9.42 -32.69
N GLU A 3 14.90 10.65 -32.21
CA GLU A 3 13.95 10.91 -31.10
C GLU A 3 13.06 12.14 -31.25
N GLN A 4 12.91 12.65 -32.47
CA GLN A 4 11.83 13.58 -32.80
C GLN A 4 11.12 13.18 -34.09
N LYS A 5 10.56 11.95 -34.13
CA LYS A 5 9.47 11.67 -35.07
C LYS A 5 8.22 12.41 -34.59
N ALA A 6 7.55 13.08 -35.52
CA ALA A 6 6.33 13.85 -35.27
C ALA A 6 5.32 13.03 -34.43
N PRO A 7 4.56 13.66 -33.51
CA PRO A 7 3.67 12.96 -32.58
C PRO A 7 2.70 11.99 -33.28
N ALA A 8 2.27 12.30 -34.51
CA ALA A 8 1.45 11.44 -35.33
C ALA A 8 2.09 10.07 -35.66
N THR A 9 3.42 10.00 -35.83
CA THR A 9 4.12 8.74 -36.12
C THR A 9 4.24 7.85 -34.88
N ARG A 10 4.34 8.45 -33.68
CA ARG A 10 4.37 7.68 -32.42
C ARG A 10 3.00 7.13 -32.04
N LEU A 11 1.92 7.80 -32.43
CA LEU A 11 0.55 7.32 -32.23
C LEU A 11 0.23 6.08 -33.08
N ALA A 12 0.82 5.96 -34.27
CA ALA A 12 0.61 4.84 -35.19
C ALA A 12 1.16 3.49 -34.69
N GLU A 13 2.05 3.50 -33.69
CA GLU A 13 2.62 2.29 -33.08
C GLU A 13 1.87 1.83 -31.82
N LEU A 14 0.84 2.56 -31.37
CA LEU A 14 0.06 2.14 -30.21
C LEU A 14 -0.94 1.03 -30.55
N PRO A 15 -1.23 0.13 -29.60
CA PRO A 15 -2.35 -0.79 -29.69
C PRO A 15 -3.66 -0.04 -29.95
N GLU A 16 -4.56 -0.63 -30.76
CA GLU A 16 -5.85 -0.02 -31.12
C GLU A 16 -6.67 0.38 -29.88
N GLU A 17 -6.63 -0.43 -28.81
CA GLU A 17 -7.30 -0.14 -27.54
C GLU A 17 -6.82 1.18 -26.91
N THR A 18 -5.51 1.45 -26.95
CA THR A 18 -4.95 2.68 -26.39
C THR A 18 -5.29 3.89 -27.26
N LEU A 19 -5.37 3.71 -28.58
CA LEU A 19 -5.79 4.77 -29.50
C LEU A 19 -7.26 5.15 -29.29
N ASP A 20 -8.14 4.15 -29.17
CA ASP A 20 -9.56 4.36 -28.88
C ASP A 20 -9.78 5.01 -27.52
N PHE A 21 -9.00 4.62 -26.52
CA PHE A 21 -9.02 5.23 -25.20
C PHE A 21 -8.58 6.72 -25.25
N LEU A 22 -7.49 7.02 -25.96
CA LEU A 22 -7.01 8.40 -26.14
C LEU A 22 -7.98 9.26 -26.97
N ALA A 23 -8.68 8.66 -27.94
CA ALA A 23 -9.69 9.34 -28.74
C ALA A 23 -10.94 9.73 -27.94
N GLN A 24 -11.26 9.02 -26.87
CA GLN A 24 -12.41 9.28 -25.99
C GLN A 24 -12.08 10.22 -24.83
N LEU A 25 -10.81 10.50 -24.56
CA LEU A 25 -10.37 11.33 -23.43
C LEU A 25 -10.66 12.83 -23.68
N GLN A 26 -11.54 13.41 -22.87
CA GLN A 26 -11.62 14.86 -22.77
C GLN A 26 -10.46 15.40 -21.91
N PRO A 27 -10.04 16.66 -22.12
CA PRO A 27 -8.97 17.28 -21.32
C PRO A 27 -9.23 17.25 -19.81
N GLY A 28 -10.49 17.29 -19.38
CA GLY A 28 -10.88 17.20 -17.96
C GLY A 28 -10.68 15.81 -17.36
N ASP A 29 -10.86 14.74 -18.13
CA ASP A 29 -10.70 13.35 -17.66
C ASP A 29 -9.24 13.01 -17.41
N ILE A 30 -8.32 13.59 -18.19
CA ILE A 30 -6.87 13.43 -18.01
C ILE A 30 -6.44 13.99 -16.64
N VAL A 31 -6.98 15.14 -16.25
CA VAL A 31 -6.69 15.77 -14.94
C VAL A 31 -7.21 14.88 -13.81
N LEU A 32 -8.45 14.40 -13.94
CA LEU A 32 -9.06 13.54 -12.93
C LEU A 32 -8.33 12.20 -12.76
N MET A 33 -7.88 11.58 -13.86
CA MET A 33 -7.07 10.36 -13.81
C MET A 33 -5.71 10.60 -13.16
N ARG A 34 -5.04 11.72 -13.48
CA ARG A 34 -3.75 12.07 -12.86
C ARG A 34 -3.88 12.26 -11.35
N GLU A 35 -4.94 12.91 -10.91
CA GLU A 35 -5.24 13.07 -9.47
C GLU A 35 -5.65 11.74 -8.82
N GLY A 36 -6.48 10.95 -9.50
CA GLY A 36 -6.95 9.64 -9.04
C GLY A 36 -5.82 8.62 -8.83
N ILE A 37 -4.83 8.59 -9.73
CA ILE A 37 -3.63 7.74 -9.58
C ILE A 37 -2.83 8.15 -8.34
N GLY A 38 -2.72 9.45 -8.06
CA GLY A 38 -2.09 9.96 -6.85
C GLY A 38 -2.81 9.48 -5.58
N LEU A 39 -4.13 9.52 -5.60
CA LEU A 39 -4.97 9.05 -4.49
C LEU A 39 -4.80 7.54 -4.23
N LEU A 40 -4.84 6.71 -5.28
CA LEU A 40 -4.64 5.27 -5.18
C LEU A 40 -3.25 4.91 -4.67
N ARG A 41 -2.22 5.69 -5.05
CA ARG A 41 -0.86 5.52 -4.54
C ARG A 41 -0.76 5.85 -3.04
N ALA A 42 -1.51 6.85 -2.58
CA ALA A 42 -1.60 7.19 -1.16
C ALA A 42 -2.36 6.10 -0.37
N VAL A 43 -3.49 5.63 -0.89
CA VAL A 43 -4.32 4.57 -0.26
C VAL A 43 -3.57 3.23 -0.18
N SER A 44 -2.86 2.84 -1.23
CA SER A 44 -2.05 1.61 -1.23
C SER A 44 -0.91 1.66 -0.21
N THR A 45 -0.35 2.85 0.04
CA THR A 45 0.65 3.06 1.09
C THR A 45 0.04 2.91 2.50
N LEU A 46 -1.16 3.45 2.73
CA LEU A 46 -1.90 3.27 3.97
C LEU A 46 -2.28 1.81 4.25
N GLY A 47 -2.69 1.07 3.22
CA GLY A 47 -3.08 -0.34 3.36
C GLY A 47 -1.93 -1.23 3.86
N ARG A 48 -0.71 -1.03 3.35
CA ARG A 48 0.47 -1.77 3.81
C ARG A 48 0.82 -1.41 5.26
N PHE A 49 0.77 -0.14 5.63
CA PHE A 49 1.03 0.31 7.00
C PHE A 49 -0.01 -0.25 7.98
N ALA A 50 -1.30 -0.16 7.64
CA ALA A 50 -2.40 -0.67 8.47
C ALA A 50 -2.27 -2.17 8.77
N ARG A 51 -1.84 -2.97 7.78
CA ARG A 51 -1.55 -4.41 7.99
C ARG A 51 -0.50 -4.62 9.07
N TRP A 52 0.60 -3.87 9.03
CA TRP A 52 1.65 -3.98 10.05
C TRP A 52 1.17 -3.51 11.41
N VAL A 53 0.44 -2.40 11.48
CA VAL A 53 -0.17 -1.92 12.74
C VAL A 53 -1.04 -3.00 13.37
N ALA A 54 -1.92 -3.63 12.58
CA ALA A 54 -2.79 -4.71 13.07
C ALA A 54 -2.00 -5.90 13.63
N ILE A 55 -0.98 -6.37 12.91
CA ILE A 55 -0.10 -7.46 13.38
C ILE A 55 0.60 -7.07 14.68
N THR A 56 1.10 -5.83 14.76
CA THR A 56 1.81 -5.33 15.95
C THR A 56 0.88 -5.31 17.16
N VAL A 57 -0.35 -4.79 17.00
CA VAL A 57 -1.35 -4.73 18.08
C VAL A 57 -1.71 -6.14 18.55
N LEU A 58 -1.98 -7.07 17.63
CA LEU A 58 -2.29 -8.46 17.97
C LEU A 58 -1.13 -9.14 18.69
N GLY A 59 0.10 -8.95 18.21
CA GLY A 59 1.31 -9.46 18.85
C GLY A 59 1.53 -8.88 20.24
N LEU A 60 1.22 -7.61 20.46
CA LEU A 60 1.37 -6.93 21.74
C LEU A 60 0.36 -7.46 22.77
N VAL A 61 -0.89 -7.66 22.36
CA VAL A 61 -1.93 -8.26 23.22
C VAL A 61 -1.55 -9.69 23.60
N ALA A 62 -1.26 -10.55 22.62
CA ALA A 62 -0.91 -11.94 22.87
C ALA A 62 0.39 -12.06 23.69
N GLY A 63 1.40 -11.25 23.35
CA GLY A 63 2.68 -11.21 24.06
C GLY A 63 2.53 -10.73 25.49
N SER A 64 1.69 -9.73 25.75
CA SER A 64 1.45 -9.22 27.11
C SER A 64 0.82 -10.26 28.02
N VAL A 65 -0.17 -11.02 27.52
CA VAL A 65 -0.81 -12.11 28.30
C VAL A 65 0.20 -13.19 28.65
N LEU A 66 0.97 -13.67 27.68
CA LEU A 66 1.99 -14.72 27.90
C LEU A 66 3.13 -14.24 28.82
N PHE A 67 3.52 -12.97 28.68
CA PHE A 67 4.51 -12.34 29.54
C PHE A 67 4.02 -12.28 30.99
N TRP A 68 2.77 -11.91 31.22
CA TRP A 68 2.17 -11.87 32.55
C TRP A 68 2.13 -13.24 33.22
N GLU A 69 1.74 -14.29 32.50
CA GLU A 69 1.79 -15.67 33.02
C GLU A 69 3.22 -16.10 33.40
N SER A 70 4.21 -15.70 32.62
CA SER A 70 5.61 -16.03 32.89
C SER A 70 6.15 -15.28 34.11
N VAL A 71 5.86 -13.98 34.22
CA VAL A 71 6.25 -13.15 35.37
C VAL A 71 5.59 -13.65 36.66
N THR A 72 4.30 -13.98 36.63
CA THR A 72 3.58 -14.49 37.80
C THR A 72 4.10 -15.86 38.23
N LYS A 73 4.45 -16.76 37.30
CA LYS A 73 5.15 -18.02 37.63
C LYS A 73 6.45 -17.76 38.38
N ILE A 74 7.30 -16.87 37.86
CA ILE A 74 8.59 -16.54 38.49
C ILE A 74 8.41 -15.95 39.90
N LEU A 75 7.45 -15.02 40.06
CA LEU A 75 7.13 -14.41 41.35
C LEU A 75 6.55 -15.41 42.36
N THR A 76 5.82 -16.42 41.91
CA THR A 76 5.26 -17.45 42.79
C THR A 76 6.37 -18.35 43.34
N TRP A 77 7.35 -18.71 42.51
CA TRP A 77 8.50 -19.51 42.94
C TRP A 77 9.37 -18.78 43.97
N THR A 78 9.62 -17.49 43.78
CA THR A 78 10.40 -16.69 44.75
C THR A 78 9.68 -16.52 46.10
N LYS A 79 8.34 -16.56 46.09
CA LYS A 79 7.52 -16.50 47.31
C LYS A 79 7.38 -17.86 48.03
N VAL A 80 7.53 -18.98 47.31
CA VAL A 80 7.53 -20.34 47.86
C VAL A 80 8.85 -20.71 48.54
N ILE A 81 9.97 -20.13 48.10
CA ILE A 81 11.31 -20.44 48.63
C ILE A 81 11.61 -19.66 49.94
N LYS A 82 10.77 -18.70 50.32
CA LYS A 82 10.90 -17.90 51.55
C LYS A 82 9.89 -18.37 52.60
#